data_AF-A0A9E7G9H4-F1
#
_entry.id   AF-A0A9E7G9H4-F1
#
_cell.length_a   1.000
_cell.length_b   1.000
_cell.length_c   1.000
_cell.angle_alpha   90.00
_cell.angle_beta   90.00
_cell.angle_gamma   90.00
#
_symmetry.space_group_name_H-M   'P 1'
#
loop_
_entity.id
_entity.type
_entity.pdbx_description
1 polymer ?
#
loop_
_entity_poly.entity_id
_entity_poly.type
_entity_poly.pdbx_seq_one_letter_code
_entity_poly.pdbx_strand_id
1 'polypeptide(L)'
;MIPPCGLGSFHQQYLIDGKLIAVGVVDILPRCLSSKYLFWDPDFAFLSLGTYSALQEIIWVKETQNHCPNLQYYYLGYYIHSCSKMRYKAAYRPSELLCPLCYQWVPFEVARPLLDGNPCVVLSDSLAEHGCAMLLNHHNSVETPGTDPHNRAPIEDFSGEDEVEDGFLYDDSDTAKDESGLAASSSLMIDDFHTFDVGNIALDVKGLHVKFEDLEQVFGPVDRRIISKLKSWLQSFVEAVGKELASHIFYFLG
;
A
#
# COMPACT_ATOMS: atom_id res chain seq x y z
N MET A 1 -12.84 -10.47 19.98
CA MET A 1 -14.11 -9.81 20.39
C MET A 1 -14.47 -8.82 19.28
N ILE A 2 -15.67 -8.93 18.67
CA ILE A 2 -16.15 -7.91 17.72
C ILE A 2 -16.19 -6.58 18.47
N PRO A 3 -15.69 -5.47 17.91
CA PRO A 3 -15.81 -4.19 18.59
C PRO A 3 -17.28 -3.95 18.92
N PRO A 4 -17.61 -3.54 20.15
CA PRO A 4 -19.00 -3.24 20.53
C PRO A 4 -19.68 -2.22 19.60
N CYS A 5 -18.89 -1.43 18.88
CA CYS A 5 -19.28 -0.40 17.94
C CYS A 5 -19.58 -0.90 16.50
N GLY A 6 -19.41 -2.20 16.20
CA GLY A 6 -19.82 -2.77 14.92
C GLY A 6 -18.80 -2.66 13.78
N LEU A 7 -19.31 -2.47 12.57
CA LEU A 7 -18.54 -2.33 11.32
C LEU A 7 -17.97 -0.92 11.17
N GLY A 8 -16.84 -0.78 10.48
CA GLY A 8 -16.21 0.53 10.23
C GLY A 8 -14.69 0.49 10.37
N SER A 9 -14.08 1.66 10.46
CA SER A 9 -12.63 1.86 10.53
C SER A 9 -12.12 1.89 11.97
N PHE A 10 -10.99 1.24 12.20
CA PHE A 10 -10.38 1.06 13.51
C PHE A 10 -8.87 1.23 13.48
N HIS A 11 -8.31 1.61 14.63
CA HIS A 11 -6.88 1.60 14.88
C HIS A 11 -6.51 0.49 15.85
N GLN A 12 -5.61 -0.39 15.42
CA GLN A 12 -4.94 -1.38 16.24
C GLN A 12 -3.68 -0.75 16.82
N GLN A 13 -3.50 -0.85 18.13
CA GLN A 13 -2.34 -0.29 18.82
C GLN A 13 -1.46 -1.42 19.34
N TYR A 14 -0.18 -1.36 19.03
CA TYR A 14 0.84 -2.28 19.53
C TYR A 14 1.69 -1.56 20.56
N LEU A 15 1.67 -2.04 21.80
CA LEU A 15 2.41 -1.42 22.91
C LEU A 15 3.42 -2.39 23.50
N ILE A 16 4.62 -1.87 23.80
CA ILE A 16 5.64 -2.55 24.60
C ILE A 16 5.93 -1.66 25.80
N ASP A 17 5.74 -2.20 27.01
CA ASP A 17 5.93 -1.48 28.28
C ASP A 17 5.22 -0.11 28.33
N GLY A 18 4.03 -0.03 27.70
CA GLY A 18 3.24 1.20 27.62
C GLY A 18 3.66 2.20 26.55
N LYS A 19 4.78 1.95 25.83
CA LYS A 19 5.17 2.73 24.65
C LYS A 19 4.43 2.20 23.42
N LEU A 20 3.76 3.07 22.67
CA LEU A 20 3.18 2.75 21.36
C LEU A 20 4.30 2.56 20.34
N ILE A 21 4.38 1.37 19.73
CA ILE A 21 5.44 1.01 18.79
C ILE A 21 4.93 0.75 17.37
N ALA A 22 3.63 0.50 17.19
CA ALA A 22 3.01 0.39 15.87
C ALA A 22 1.53 0.71 15.94
N VAL A 23 1.00 1.15 14.79
CA VAL A 23 -0.43 1.38 14.59
C VAL A 23 -0.86 0.73 13.27
N GLY A 24 -1.82 -0.18 13.37
CA GLY A 24 -2.52 -0.76 12.22
C GLY A 24 -3.83 -0.02 11.97
N VAL A 25 -4.12 0.34 10.72
CA VAL A 25 -5.40 0.90 10.28
C VAL A 25 -6.15 -0.20 9.57
N VAL A 26 -7.34 -0.55 10.08
CA VAL A 26 -8.14 -1.66 9.56
C VAL A 26 -9.61 -1.25 9.39
N ASP A 27 -10.26 -1.79 8.37
CA ASP A 27 -11.71 -1.70 8.20
C ASP A 27 -12.35 -3.06 8.49
N ILE A 28 -13.36 -3.08 9.36
CA ILE A 28 -14.18 -4.25 9.62
C ILE A 28 -15.45 -4.13 8.79
N LEU A 29 -15.60 -5.03 7.82
CA LEU A 29 -16.69 -5.09 6.86
C LEU A 29 -17.57 -6.32 7.13
N PRO A 30 -18.79 -6.41 6.56
CA PRO A 30 -19.70 -7.53 6.83
C PRO A 30 -19.11 -8.92 6.56
N ARG A 31 -18.17 -9.01 5.61
CA ARG A 31 -17.56 -10.27 5.16
C ARG A 31 -16.08 -10.41 5.48
N CYS A 32 -15.37 -9.31 5.75
CA CYS A 32 -13.93 -9.37 5.91
C CYS A 32 -13.38 -8.30 6.85
N LEU A 33 -12.16 -8.53 7.34
CA LEU A 33 -11.28 -7.48 7.84
C LEU A 33 -10.35 -7.05 6.71
N SER A 34 -10.28 -5.75 6.44
CA SER A 34 -9.39 -5.16 5.44
C SER A 34 -8.25 -4.43 6.13
N SER A 35 -7.01 -4.86 5.90
CA SER A 35 -5.81 -4.16 6.34
C SER A 35 -5.51 -3.01 5.38
N LYS A 36 -5.41 -1.78 5.88
CA LYS A 36 -5.17 -0.58 5.08
C LYS A 36 -3.72 -0.12 5.18
N TYR A 37 -3.32 0.27 6.39
CA TYR A 37 -2.00 0.81 6.65
C TYR A 37 -1.41 0.19 7.90
N LEU A 38 -0.09 0.05 7.91
CA LEU A 38 0.66 -0.27 9.12
C LEU A 38 1.93 0.57 9.12
N PHE A 39 2.09 1.38 10.15
CA PHE A 39 3.31 2.13 10.40
C PHE A 39 3.78 1.86 11.82
N TRP A 40 5.09 1.90 11.99
CA TRP A 40 5.75 1.41 13.20
C TRP A 40 7.07 2.12 13.44
N ASP A 41 7.53 2.08 14.69
CA ASP A 41 8.77 2.71 15.17
C ASP A 41 10.00 1.94 14.63
N PRO A 42 10.84 2.55 13.76
CA PRO A 42 12.00 1.90 13.12
C PRO A 42 12.94 1.16 14.08
N ASP A 43 13.05 1.60 15.33
CA ASP A 43 13.87 0.97 16.36
C ASP A 43 13.43 -0.48 16.66
N PHE A 44 12.19 -0.83 16.29
CA PHE A 44 11.58 -2.15 16.49
C PHE A 44 11.50 -3.00 15.21
N ALA A 45 12.26 -2.65 14.16
CA ALA A 45 12.25 -3.36 12.87
C ALA A 45 12.52 -4.86 13.00
N PHE A 46 13.39 -5.23 13.93
CA PHE A 46 13.76 -6.62 14.21
C PHE A 46 12.57 -7.50 14.66
N LEU A 47 11.46 -6.91 15.10
CA LEU A 47 10.24 -7.62 15.50
C LEU A 47 9.37 -8.05 14.32
N SER A 48 9.64 -7.58 13.09
CA SER A 48 8.84 -7.89 11.90
C SER A 48 7.34 -7.59 12.11
N LEU A 49 7.04 -6.37 12.56
CA LEU A 49 5.70 -5.96 13.01
C LEU A 49 4.63 -6.11 11.92
N GLY A 50 5.01 -6.01 10.63
CA GLY A 50 4.15 -6.32 9.50
C GLY A 50 3.62 -7.75 9.50
N THR A 51 4.51 -8.72 9.65
CA THR A 51 4.13 -10.14 9.73
C THR A 51 3.32 -10.43 10.99
N TYR A 52 3.72 -9.84 12.11
CA TYR A 52 2.97 -10.00 13.36
C TYR A 52 1.54 -9.46 13.26
N SER A 53 1.35 -8.25 12.72
CA SER A 53 0.03 -7.62 12.54
C SER A 53 -0.87 -8.50 11.67
N ALA A 54 -0.37 -8.95 10.51
CA ALA A 54 -1.12 -9.81 9.61
C ALA A 54 -1.56 -11.12 10.27
N LEU A 55 -0.69 -11.76 11.06
CA LEU A 55 -1.05 -12.97 11.81
C LEU A 55 -2.11 -12.70 12.88
N GLN A 56 -2.01 -11.60 13.60
CA GLN A 56 -3.02 -11.21 14.60
C GLN A 56 -4.37 -10.93 13.95
N GLU A 57 -4.38 -10.24 12.81
CA GLU A 57 -5.58 -9.97 12.02
C GLU A 57 -6.24 -11.29 11.54
N ILE A 58 -5.45 -12.25 11.04
CA ILE A 58 -5.95 -13.58 10.64
C ILE A 58 -6.56 -14.34 11.84
N ILE A 59 -5.86 -14.35 12.98
CA ILE A 59 -6.35 -15.00 14.20
C ILE A 59 -7.66 -14.35 14.64
N TRP A 60 -7.71 -13.02 14.63
CA TRP A 60 -8.90 -12.27 15.03
C TRP A 60 -10.10 -12.57 14.14
N VAL A 61 -9.91 -12.64 12.81
CA VAL A 61 -10.99 -13.04 11.88
C VAL A 61 -11.49 -14.43 12.22
N LYS A 62 -10.59 -15.42 12.40
CA LYS A 62 -10.97 -16.79 12.77
C LYS A 62 -11.75 -16.88 14.08
N GLU A 63 -11.31 -16.18 15.12
CA GLU A 63 -12.00 -16.18 16.40
C GLU A 63 -13.37 -15.49 16.32
N THR A 64 -13.45 -14.43 15.51
CA THR A 64 -14.65 -13.62 15.34
C THR A 64 -15.74 -14.37 14.56
N GLN A 65 -15.38 -15.29 13.66
CA GLN A 65 -16.35 -16.13 12.94
C GLN A 65 -17.32 -16.88 13.86
N ASN A 66 -16.90 -17.21 15.09
CA ASN A 66 -17.77 -17.87 16.08
C ASN A 66 -18.99 -17.01 16.48
N HIS A 67 -18.87 -15.68 16.35
CA HIS A 67 -19.89 -14.71 16.77
C HIS A 67 -20.48 -13.96 15.56
N CYS A 68 -19.69 -13.78 14.50
CA CYS A 68 -20.12 -13.23 13.21
C CYS A 68 -19.77 -14.21 12.08
N PRO A 69 -20.62 -15.20 11.79
CA PRO A 69 -20.34 -16.24 10.79
C PRO A 69 -20.11 -15.72 9.37
N ASN A 70 -20.55 -14.50 9.07
CA ASN A 70 -20.35 -13.88 7.75
C ASN A 70 -18.94 -13.31 7.55
N LEU A 71 -18.21 -12.98 8.63
CA LEU A 71 -16.87 -12.40 8.59
C LEU A 71 -15.82 -13.49 8.34
N GLN A 72 -15.70 -13.93 7.10
CA GLN A 72 -14.89 -15.11 6.76
C GLN A 72 -13.50 -14.80 6.20
N TYR A 73 -13.28 -13.57 5.74
CA TYR A 73 -12.11 -13.25 4.93
C TYR A 73 -11.21 -12.21 5.59
N TYR A 74 -9.94 -12.26 5.22
CA TYR A 74 -8.94 -11.25 5.55
C TYR A 74 -8.37 -10.69 4.24
N TYR A 75 -8.47 -9.38 4.04
CA TYR A 75 -8.06 -8.70 2.83
C TYR A 75 -6.78 -7.88 3.11
N LEU A 76 -5.64 -8.32 2.55
CA LEU A 76 -4.35 -7.64 2.67
C LEU A 76 -4.16 -6.52 1.63
N GLY A 77 -5.20 -6.15 0.89
CA GLY A 77 -5.09 -5.23 -0.23
C GLY A 77 -4.62 -5.88 -1.53
N TYR A 78 -4.25 -5.04 -2.49
CA TYR A 78 -3.79 -5.47 -3.81
C TYR A 78 -2.59 -6.41 -3.75
N TYR A 79 -2.42 -7.19 -4.82
CA TYR A 79 -1.28 -8.07 -5.03
C TYR A 79 -0.81 -7.99 -6.48
N ILE A 80 0.44 -7.58 -6.68
CA ILE A 80 1.09 -7.56 -7.99
C ILE A 80 2.18 -8.63 -7.97
N HIS A 81 2.01 -9.66 -8.79
CA HIS A 81 2.86 -10.85 -8.73
C HIS A 81 4.35 -10.58 -9.02
N SER A 82 4.62 -9.63 -9.91
CA SER A 82 5.98 -9.20 -10.30
C SER A 82 6.64 -8.29 -9.26
N CYS A 83 5.90 -7.74 -8.30
CA CYS A 83 6.43 -6.84 -7.28
C CYS A 83 6.99 -7.63 -6.09
N SER A 84 8.32 -7.59 -5.89
CA SER A 84 9.00 -8.28 -4.79
C SER A 84 8.44 -7.87 -3.43
N LYS A 85 8.21 -6.57 -3.22
CA LYS A 85 7.62 -6.00 -1.99
C LYS A 85 6.24 -6.58 -1.64
N MET A 86 5.51 -7.16 -2.60
CA MET A 86 4.18 -7.72 -2.39
C MET A 86 4.15 -9.24 -2.29
N ARG A 87 5.27 -9.93 -2.59
CA ARG A 87 5.33 -11.41 -2.60
C ARG A 87 4.96 -12.02 -1.26
N TYR A 88 5.23 -11.34 -0.14
CA TYR A 88 4.93 -11.84 1.20
C TYR A 88 3.42 -12.11 1.40
N LYS A 89 2.53 -11.34 0.74
CA LYS A 89 1.07 -11.51 0.91
C LYS A 89 0.60 -12.90 0.48
N ALA A 90 1.25 -13.47 -0.53
CA ALA A 90 0.95 -14.81 -1.03
C ALA A 90 1.46 -15.95 -0.11
N ALA A 91 2.30 -15.65 0.89
CA ALA A 91 2.81 -16.64 1.82
C ALA A 91 1.75 -17.08 2.85
N TYR A 92 0.76 -16.22 3.14
CA TYR A 92 -0.36 -16.58 4.00
C TYR A 92 -1.31 -17.53 3.28
N ARG A 93 -1.73 -18.60 3.96
CA ARG A 93 -2.56 -19.66 3.37
C ARG A 93 -3.77 -20.02 4.24
N PRO A 94 -4.90 -20.41 3.61
CA PRO A 94 -5.17 -20.34 2.16
C PRO A 94 -5.29 -18.89 1.67
N SER A 95 -5.01 -18.63 0.39
CA SER A 95 -5.12 -17.31 -0.24
C SER A 95 -5.72 -17.37 -1.64
N GLU A 96 -6.39 -16.29 -2.02
CA GLU A 96 -7.13 -16.15 -3.27
C GLU A 96 -6.83 -14.79 -3.90
N LEU A 97 -6.90 -14.70 -5.22
CA LEU A 97 -6.79 -13.46 -5.99
C LEU A 97 -8.11 -13.17 -6.69
N LEU A 98 -8.54 -11.92 -6.68
CA LEU A 98 -9.71 -11.48 -7.44
C LEU A 98 -9.33 -11.26 -8.90
N CYS A 99 -10.04 -11.91 -9.82
CA CYS A 99 -9.94 -11.57 -11.23
C CYS A 99 -10.65 -10.23 -11.50
N PRO A 100 -9.97 -9.20 -12.04
CA PRO A 100 -10.58 -7.89 -12.25
C PRO A 100 -11.62 -7.87 -13.39
N LEU A 101 -11.62 -8.85 -14.30
CA LEU A 101 -12.57 -8.89 -15.41
C LEU A 101 -13.88 -9.59 -15.07
N CYS A 102 -13.82 -10.73 -14.39
CA CYS A 102 -15.00 -11.53 -14.06
C CYS A 102 -15.41 -11.46 -12.58
N TYR A 103 -14.65 -10.74 -11.75
CA TYR A 103 -14.89 -10.56 -10.32
C TYR A 103 -15.03 -11.89 -9.56
N GLN A 104 -14.31 -12.92 -10.01
CA GLN A 104 -14.24 -14.22 -9.35
C GLN A 104 -12.95 -14.35 -8.56
N TRP A 105 -13.05 -14.91 -7.37
CA TRP A 105 -11.90 -15.28 -6.55
C TRP A 105 -11.29 -16.58 -7.07
N VAL A 106 -9.97 -16.59 -7.25
CA VAL A 106 -9.20 -17.72 -7.78
C VAL A 106 -8.15 -18.10 -6.75
N PRO A 107 -8.06 -19.38 -6.32
CA PRO A 107 -7.02 -19.82 -5.41
C PRO A 107 -5.62 -19.47 -5.93
N PHE A 108 -4.77 -18.93 -5.07
CA PHE A 108 -3.44 -18.46 -5.47
C PHE A 108 -2.60 -19.57 -6.10
N GLU A 109 -2.71 -20.80 -5.61
CA GLU A 109 -1.96 -21.95 -6.15
C GLU A 109 -2.38 -22.32 -7.58
N VAL A 110 -3.60 -21.97 -8.00
CA VAL A 110 -4.07 -22.13 -9.39
C VAL A 110 -3.57 -20.96 -10.26
N ALA A 111 -3.59 -19.74 -9.73
CA ALA A 111 -3.15 -18.55 -10.45
C ALA A 111 -1.62 -18.50 -10.63
N ARG A 112 -0.86 -19.02 -9.65
CA ARG A 112 0.60 -18.88 -9.57
C ARG A 112 1.36 -19.37 -10.81
N PRO A 113 1.15 -20.59 -11.34
CA PRO A 113 1.89 -21.06 -12.52
C PRO A 113 1.70 -20.17 -13.75
N LEU A 114 0.54 -19.54 -13.88
CA LEU A 114 0.24 -18.62 -14.98
C LEU A 114 0.99 -17.30 -14.81
N LEU A 115 0.96 -16.76 -13.59
CA LEU A 115 1.60 -15.50 -13.23
C LEU A 115 3.15 -15.62 -13.23
N ASP A 116 3.70 -16.77 -12.86
CA ASP A 116 5.14 -17.04 -12.94
C ASP A 116 5.62 -17.07 -14.42
N GLY A 117 4.73 -17.43 -15.36
CA GLY A 117 5.06 -17.56 -16.79
C GLY A 117 4.82 -16.30 -17.64
N ASN A 118 3.99 -15.35 -17.18
CA ASN A 118 3.64 -14.15 -17.93
C ASN A 118 3.53 -12.92 -17.02
N PRO A 119 4.05 -11.75 -17.44
CA PRO A 119 3.98 -10.53 -16.64
C PRO A 119 2.56 -10.02 -16.43
N CYS A 120 1.65 -10.31 -17.36
CA CYS A 120 0.24 -9.97 -17.29
C CYS A 120 -0.60 -11.20 -17.63
N VAL A 121 -1.47 -11.61 -16.72
CA VAL A 121 -2.39 -12.74 -16.91
C VAL A 121 -3.80 -12.30 -16.60
N VAL A 122 -4.70 -12.62 -17.52
CA VAL A 122 -6.13 -12.50 -17.27
C VAL A 122 -6.62 -13.80 -16.61
N LEU A 123 -6.92 -13.75 -15.32
CA LEU A 123 -7.32 -14.96 -14.56
C LEU A 123 -8.66 -15.57 -15.02
N SER A 124 -9.49 -14.86 -15.80
CA SER A 124 -10.76 -15.39 -16.33
C SER A 124 -10.55 -16.51 -17.35
N ASP A 125 -9.48 -16.44 -18.14
CA ASP A 125 -9.21 -17.41 -19.21
C ASP A 125 -8.83 -18.76 -18.62
N SER A 126 -8.09 -18.74 -17.50
CA SER A 126 -7.76 -19.94 -16.74
C SER A 126 -8.97 -20.63 -16.12
N LEU A 127 -10.00 -19.87 -15.73
CA LEU A 127 -11.22 -20.43 -15.15
C LEU A 127 -11.99 -21.27 -16.18
N ALA A 128 -11.91 -20.87 -17.46
CA ALA A 128 -12.54 -21.56 -18.58
C ALA A 128 -11.78 -22.84 -18.98
N GLU A 129 -10.45 -22.82 -19.02
CA GLU A 129 -9.63 -23.96 -19.45
C GLU A 129 -9.47 -25.05 -18.40
N HIS A 130 -9.37 -24.70 -17.11
CA HIS A 130 -9.16 -25.67 -16.04
C HIS A 130 -10.44 -26.26 -15.44
N GLY A 131 -11.60 -26.02 -16.09
CA GLY A 131 -12.86 -26.65 -15.69
C GLY A 131 -13.19 -26.46 -14.22
N CYS A 132 -13.08 -25.23 -13.71
CA CYS A 132 -13.35 -24.94 -12.30
C CYS A 132 -14.85 -24.88 -11.98
N ALA A 133 -15.65 -25.75 -12.61
CA ALA A 133 -17.04 -26.00 -12.25
C ALA A 133 -17.17 -26.67 -10.85
N MET A 134 -16.07 -27.22 -10.31
CA MET A 134 -16.07 -27.91 -9.02
C MET A 134 -15.96 -26.99 -7.79
N LEU A 135 -15.43 -25.77 -7.91
CA LEU A 135 -15.41 -24.80 -6.78
C LEU A 135 -16.73 -24.03 -6.64
N LEU A 136 -17.58 -24.03 -7.66
CA LEU A 136 -18.89 -23.37 -7.63
C LEU A 136 -19.93 -24.11 -6.76
N ASN A 137 -19.69 -25.38 -6.41
CA ASN A 137 -20.69 -26.22 -5.75
C ASN A 137 -20.57 -26.33 -4.22
N HIS A 138 -19.55 -25.74 -3.58
CA HIS A 138 -19.42 -25.79 -2.11
C HIS A 138 -19.90 -24.54 -1.37
N HIS A 139 -20.33 -23.49 -2.08
CA HIS A 139 -20.82 -22.25 -1.46
C HIS A 139 -22.34 -22.04 -1.54
N ASN A 140 -23.13 -22.97 -2.09
CA ASN A 140 -24.57 -22.80 -2.30
C ASN A 140 -25.51 -23.65 -1.43
N SER A 141 -25.02 -24.36 -0.41
CA SER A 141 -25.90 -25.05 0.55
C SER A 141 -26.08 -24.24 1.83
N VAL A 142 -26.71 -23.08 1.71
CA VAL A 142 -27.49 -22.46 2.80
C VAL A 142 -28.85 -22.12 2.21
N GLU A 143 -29.86 -22.89 2.59
CA GLU A 143 -31.25 -22.65 2.21
C GLU A 143 -31.68 -21.24 2.65
N THR A 144 -32.13 -20.43 1.69
CA THR A 144 -32.80 -19.15 1.95
C THR A 144 -34.32 -19.38 2.04
N PRO A 145 -35.00 -18.92 3.10
CA PRO A 145 -36.44 -18.70 3.04
C PRO A 145 -36.73 -17.24 2.68
N GLY A 146 -37.45 -17.05 1.56
CA GLY A 146 -38.27 -15.86 1.33
C GLY A 146 -37.62 -14.72 0.54
N THR A 147 -37.85 -14.70 -0.77
CA THR A 147 -37.68 -13.55 -1.67
C THR A 147 -38.60 -12.38 -1.30
N ASP A 148 -38.03 -11.19 -1.13
CA ASP A 148 -38.70 -9.89 -1.32
C ASP A 148 -37.99 -9.15 -2.47
N PRO A 149 -38.66 -8.72 -3.56
CA PRO A 149 -37.99 -8.26 -4.78
C PRO A 149 -37.51 -6.80 -4.76
N HIS A 150 -37.62 -6.08 -3.64
CA HIS A 150 -37.31 -4.65 -3.57
C HIS A 150 -36.12 -4.32 -2.67
N ASN A 151 -34.94 -4.88 -2.95
CA ASN A 151 -33.70 -4.22 -2.55
C ASN A 151 -32.49 -4.74 -3.33
N ARG A 152 -32.25 -4.18 -4.53
CA ARG A 152 -30.99 -4.34 -5.24
C ARG A 152 -30.29 -2.99 -5.23
N ALA A 153 -29.57 -2.72 -4.15
CA ALA A 153 -28.67 -1.57 -4.11
C ALA A 153 -27.52 -1.83 -5.12
N PRO A 154 -27.11 -0.83 -5.92
CA PRO A 154 -25.95 -0.95 -6.78
C PRO A 154 -24.71 -1.18 -5.92
N ILE A 155 -23.82 -2.08 -6.35
CA ILE A 155 -22.47 -2.16 -5.82
C ILE A 155 -21.78 -0.87 -6.27
N GLU A 156 -21.48 0.02 -5.32
CA GLU A 156 -20.77 1.26 -5.61
C GLU A 156 -19.37 0.94 -6.14
N ASP A 157 -19.07 1.55 -7.28
CA ASP A 157 -17.82 1.47 -8.00
C ASP A 157 -16.73 2.13 -7.13
N PHE A 158 -15.86 1.32 -6.53
CA PHE A 158 -14.79 1.81 -5.67
C PHE A 158 -13.58 2.16 -6.54
N SER A 159 -13.68 3.23 -7.32
CA SER A 159 -12.54 3.88 -7.96
C SER A 159 -11.80 4.73 -6.92
N GLY A 160 -11.09 4.07 -6.01
CA GLY A 160 -10.10 4.71 -5.16
C GLY A 160 -8.78 4.79 -5.93
N GLU A 161 -8.43 5.99 -6.38
CA GLU A 161 -7.06 6.32 -6.79
C GLU A 161 -6.21 6.37 -5.52
N ASP A 162 -5.71 5.21 -5.07
CA ASP A 162 -4.73 5.15 -4.00
C ASP A 162 -3.36 5.53 -4.59
N GLU A 163 -2.96 6.79 -4.41
CA GLU A 163 -1.58 7.21 -4.62
C GLU A 163 -0.67 6.41 -3.68
N VAL A 164 0.29 5.71 -4.28
CA VAL A 164 1.30 4.94 -3.54
C VAL A 164 2.31 5.95 -2.98
N GLU A 165 2.09 6.44 -1.76
CA GLU A 165 3.16 7.10 -0.98
C GLU A 165 4.17 6.02 -0.54
N ASP A 166 5.13 5.76 -1.42
CA ASP A 166 6.25 4.85 -1.20
C ASP A 166 7.30 5.56 -0.33
N GLY A 167 7.10 5.52 0.99
CA GLY A 167 7.91 6.25 1.97
C GLY A 167 8.41 5.42 3.15
N PHE A 168 8.71 4.12 2.98
CA PHE A 168 9.37 3.33 4.03
C PHE A 168 10.48 2.43 3.46
N LEU A 169 11.70 2.71 3.93
CA LEU A 169 12.94 2.03 3.58
C LEU A 169 12.90 0.60 4.17
N TYR A 170 12.73 -0.40 3.30
CA TYR A 170 13.15 -1.77 3.61
C TYR A 170 14.55 -1.92 3.04
N ASP A 171 15.52 -2.17 3.91
CA ASP A 171 16.91 -2.46 3.54
C ASP A 171 16.94 -3.77 2.73
N ASP A 172 17.23 -3.65 1.43
CA ASP A 172 17.56 -4.79 0.59
C ASP A 172 18.82 -4.42 -0.20
N SER A 173 19.95 -4.94 0.28
CA SER A 173 21.24 -4.86 -0.39
C SER A 173 21.20 -5.63 -1.72
N ASP A 174 21.79 -5.03 -2.75
CA ASP A 174 22.21 -5.59 -4.05
C ASP A 174 21.13 -5.82 -5.14
N THR A 175 20.96 -4.87 -6.07
CA THR A 175 21.61 -4.91 -7.41
C THR A 175 21.10 -3.77 -8.33
N ALA A 176 22.04 -3.06 -8.93
CA ALA A 176 21.80 -2.00 -9.92
C ALA A 176 21.35 -2.55 -11.28
N LYS A 177 20.47 -1.80 -11.97
CA LYS A 177 20.51 -1.59 -13.44
C LYS A 177 19.60 -0.43 -13.89
N ASP A 178 20.11 0.25 -14.90
CA ASP A 178 19.71 1.54 -15.49
C ASP A 178 18.43 1.54 -16.33
N GLU A 179 18.03 2.78 -16.66
CA GLU A 179 17.27 3.26 -17.83
C GLU A 179 15.73 3.26 -17.77
N SER A 180 14.99 4.14 -18.43
CA SER A 180 15.14 5.50 -18.95
C SER A 180 13.74 5.92 -19.44
N GLY A 181 13.32 7.16 -19.15
CA GLY A 181 12.29 7.95 -19.87
C GLY A 181 10.86 7.43 -20.09
N LEU A 182 9.86 8.21 -19.65
CA LEU A 182 8.84 8.77 -20.56
C LEU A 182 8.02 9.87 -19.85
N ALA A 183 8.03 11.08 -20.42
CA ALA A 183 7.20 12.20 -20.00
C ALA A 183 5.81 12.10 -20.62
N ALA A 184 4.76 12.37 -19.84
CA ALA A 184 3.42 12.65 -20.34
C ALA A 184 2.97 14.01 -19.81
N SER A 185 2.71 14.92 -20.74
CA SER A 185 2.18 16.26 -20.54
C SER A 185 0.67 16.23 -20.33
N SER A 186 0.16 16.96 -19.33
CA SER A 186 -1.16 17.59 -19.43
C SER A 186 -1.16 18.94 -18.71
N SER A 187 -1.25 20.01 -19.50
CA SER A 187 -1.34 21.39 -19.04
C SER A 187 -2.80 21.84 -19.00
N LEU A 188 -3.28 22.33 -17.84
CA LEU A 188 -4.31 23.36 -17.61
C LEU A 188 -4.25 23.62 -16.08
N MET A 189 -3.99 24.78 -15.46
CA MET A 189 -4.07 26.19 -15.82
C MET A 189 -2.87 26.94 -15.22
N ILE A 190 -2.41 27.95 -15.94
CA ILE A 190 -1.28 28.83 -15.60
C ILE A 190 -1.75 29.85 -14.57
N ASP A 191 -1.12 29.88 -13.40
CA ASP A 191 -1.15 31.03 -12.49
C ASP A 191 0.27 31.26 -11.94
N ASP A 192 0.84 32.42 -12.30
CA ASP A 192 2.10 33.05 -11.89
C ASP A 192 3.32 32.16 -11.56
N PHE A 193 4.16 31.95 -12.58
CA PHE A 193 5.56 31.54 -12.49
C PHE A 193 6.41 32.60 -11.76
N HIS A 194 6.28 32.69 -10.45
CA HIS A 194 7.41 33.07 -9.62
C HIS A 194 8.25 31.82 -9.37
N THR A 195 9.41 31.75 -10.02
CA THR A 195 10.50 30.83 -9.71
C THR A 195 10.70 30.82 -8.20
N PHE A 196 10.27 29.74 -7.54
CA PHE A 196 10.41 29.62 -6.10
C PHE A 196 11.89 29.57 -5.75
N ASP A 197 12.29 30.38 -4.77
CA ASP A 197 13.66 30.39 -4.30
C ASP A 197 13.90 29.18 -3.38
N VAL A 198 14.42 28.12 -3.96
CA VAL A 198 14.81 26.89 -3.25
C VAL A 198 15.96 27.12 -2.25
N GLY A 199 16.57 28.30 -2.20
CA GLY A 199 17.66 28.64 -1.28
C GLY A 199 17.33 28.40 0.20
N ASN A 200 16.09 28.66 0.61
CA ASN A 200 15.65 28.53 2.00
C ASN A 200 15.29 27.10 2.44
N ILE A 201 15.38 26.11 1.55
CA ILE A 201 15.03 24.72 1.87
C ILE A 201 16.10 24.14 2.81
N ALA A 202 15.66 23.58 3.94
CA ALA A 202 16.53 22.95 4.94
C ALA A 202 16.86 21.50 4.56
N LEU A 203 18.13 21.21 4.37
CA LEU A 203 18.67 19.89 4.10
C LEU A 203 19.26 19.30 5.38
N ASP A 204 19.06 18.01 5.62
CA ASP A 204 19.81 17.25 6.62
C ASP A 204 20.92 16.47 5.90
N VAL A 205 22.16 16.87 6.15
CA VAL A 205 23.35 16.22 5.62
C VAL A 205 24.15 15.68 6.81
N LYS A 206 24.16 14.36 6.99
CA LYS A 206 24.89 13.67 8.09
C LYS A 206 24.52 14.17 9.49
N GLY A 207 23.25 14.52 9.71
CA GLY A 207 22.75 15.03 10.99
C GLY A 207 22.96 16.53 11.19
N LEU A 208 23.36 17.26 10.14
CA LEU A 208 23.53 18.71 10.16
C LEU A 208 22.45 19.37 9.30
N HIS A 209 21.67 20.26 9.89
CA HIS A 209 20.64 21.03 9.19
C HIS A 209 21.26 22.26 8.53
N VAL A 210 21.26 22.28 7.19
CA VAL A 210 21.88 23.33 6.37
C VAL A 210 20.91 23.75 5.30
N LYS A 211 20.75 25.05 5.05
CA LYS A 211 19.96 25.51 3.93
C LYS A 211 20.64 25.22 2.59
N PHE A 212 19.87 25.01 1.53
CA PHE A 212 20.43 24.80 0.20
C PHE A 212 21.36 25.95 -0.24
N GLU A 213 21.05 27.21 0.11
CA GLU A 213 21.90 28.37 -0.17
C GLU A 213 23.26 28.34 0.55
N ASP A 214 23.32 27.72 1.73
CA ASP A 214 24.51 27.65 2.59
C ASP A 214 25.34 26.37 2.35
N LEU A 215 24.90 25.48 1.47
CA LEU A 215 25.47 24.15 1.28
C LEU A 215 26.96 24.19 0.90
N GLU A 216 27.33 25.04 -0.05
CA GLU A 216 28.73 25.21 -0.47
C GLU A 216 29.58 25.94 0.59
N GLN A 217 28.97 26.76 1.44
CA GLN A 217 29.66 27.43 2.54
C GLN A 217 30.03 26.44 3.65
N VAL A 218 29.14 25.49 3.95
CA VAL A 218 29.32 24.52 5.04
C VAL A 218 30.21 23.35 4.61
N PHE A 219 30.02 22.81 3.42
CA PHE A 219 30.72 21.59 2.96
C PHE A 219 31.84 21.84 1.95
N GLY A 220 32.08 23.10 1.57
CA GLY A 220 33.03 23.47 0.53
C GLY A 220 32.47 23.30 -0.89
N PRO A 221 33.30 23.46 -1.93
CA PRO A 221 32.83 23.40 -3.32
C PRO A 221 32.29 22.00 -3.65
N VAL A 222 31.00 21.93 -3.98
CA VAL A 222 30.32 20.71 -4.41
C VAL A 222 30.29 20.69 -5.94
N ASP A 223 30.28 19.50 -6.56
CA ASP A 223 30.18 19.37 -8.01
C ASP A 223 28.92 20.10 -8.51
N ARG A 224 29.10 21.04 -9.45
CA ARG A 224 28.02 21.80 -10.07
C ARG A 224 26.93 20.91 -10.68
N ARG A 225 27.26 19.72 -11.16
CA ARG A 225 26.28 18.73 -11.66
C ARG A 225 25.38 18.22 -10.54
N ILE A 226 25.95 17.97 -9.36
CA ILE A 226 25.20 17.53 -8.18
C ILE A 226 24.30 18.67 -7.70
N ILE A 227 24.83 19.89 -7.57
CA ILE A 227 24.03 21.07 -7.18
C ILE A 227 22.89 21.29 -8.17
N SER A 228 23.15 21.23 -9.48
CA SER A 228 22.11 21.45 -10.49
C SER A 228 21.02 20.38 -10.45
N LYS A 229 21.39 19.10 -10.23
CA LYS A 229 20.43 18.01 -10.08
C LYS A 229 19.61 18.17 -8.81
N LEU A 230 20.27 18.46 -7.68
CA LEU A 230 19.62 18.69 -6.40
C LEU A 230 18.65 19.87 -6.47
N LYS A 231 19.06 20.97 -7.11
CA LYS A 231 18.20 22.13 -7.35
C LYS A 231 16.94 21.78 -8.16
N SER A 232 17.12 21.03 -9.25
CA SER A 232 16.00 20.57 -10.09
C SER A 232 15.05 19.66 -9.31
N TRP A 233 15.60 18.76 -8.51
CA TRP A 233 14.83 17.83 -7.70
C TRP A 233 14.03 18.54 -6.60
N LEU A 234 14.67 19.46 -5.87
CA LEU A 234 14.01 20.30 -4.86
C LEU A 234 12.89 21.14 -5.49
N GLN A 235 13.08 21.63 -6.71
CA GLN A 235 12.06 22.41 -7.40
C GLN A 235 10.84 21.55 -7.77
N SER A 236 11.04 20.37 -8.35
CA SER A 236 9.94 19.43 -8.60
C SER A 236 9.22 19.00 -7.33
N PHE A 237 9.95 18.86 -6.22
CA PHE A 237 9.33 18.54 -4.93
C PHE A 237 8.46 19.69 -4.41
N VAL A 238 8.94 20.94 -4.46
CA VAL A 238 8.15 22.12 -4.05
C VAL A 238 6.88 22.24 -4.89
N GLU A 239 6.95 21.92 -6.19
CA GLU A 239 5.79 21.89 -7.08
C GLU A 239 4.75 20.85 -6.64
N ALA A 240 5.19 19.67 -6.17
CA ALA A 240 4.30 18.61 -5.69
C ALA A 240 3.69 18.89 -4.31
N VAL A 241 4.52 19.34 -3.36
CA VAL A 241 4.16 19.43 -1.93
C VAL A 241 3.63 20.81 -1.54
N GLY A 242 3.89 21.83 -2.35
CA GLY A 242 3.48 23.22 -2.11
C GLY A 242 4.48 24.01 -1.27
N LYS A 243 4.48 25.34 -1.48
CA LYS A 243 5.48 26.27 -0.93
C LYS A 243 5.51 26.33 0.60
N GLU A 244 4.34 26.26 1.24
CA GLU A 244 4.21 26.37 2.69
C GLU A 244 4.86 25.15 3.36
N LEU A 245 4.46 23.95 2.94
CA LEU A 245 4.92 22.72 3.54
C LEU A 245 6.40 22.43 3.21
N ALA A 246 6.86 22.77 1.99
CA ALA A 246 8.25 22.59 1.60
C ALA A 246 9.26 23.40 2.44
N SER A 247 8.84 24.48 3.11
CA SER A 247 9.70 25.28 3.99
C SER A 247 9.81 24.73 5.42
N HIS A 248 9.00 23.73 5.79
CA HIS A 248 8.95 23.13 7.12
C HIS A 248 9.47 21.69 7.17
N ILE A 249 9.85 21.11 6.02
CA ILE A 249 10.35 19.74 5.90
C ILE A 249 11.88 19.75 5.80
N PHE A 250 12.52 18.78 6.46
CA PHE A 250 13.96 18.51 6.32
C PHE A 250 14.19 17.41 5.29
N TYR A 251 15.09 17.63 4.35
CA TYR A 251 15.40 16.66 3.29
C TYR A 251 16.68 15.92 3.64
N PHE A 252 16.58 14.61 3.87
CA PHE A 252 17.73 13.78 4.22
C PHE A 252 18.53 13.42 2.97
N LEU A 253 19.78 13.86 2.92
CA LEU A 253 20.76 13.48 1.90
C LEU A 253 21.67 12.40 2.51
N GLY A 254 21.34 11.14 2.20
CA GLY A 254 22.13 9.96 2.57
C GLY A 254 23.48 9.88 1.86
#